data_AF-A0A024T9Z1-F1
#
_entry.id   AF-A0A024T9Z1-F1
#
_cell.length_a   1.000
_cell.length_b   1.000
_cell.length_c   1.000
_cell.angle_alpha   90.00
_cell.angle_beta   90.00
_cell.angle_gamma   90.00
#
_symmetry.space_group_name_H-M   'P 1'
#
loop_
_entity.id
_entity.type
_entity.pdbx_description
1 polymer ?
#
loop_
_entity_poly.entity_id
_entity_poly.type
_entity_poly.pdbx_seq_one_letter_code
_entity_poly.pdbx_strand_id
1 'polypeptide(L)'
;MTNSAHPGCQYVYKMCHHARAVKKDGSLHRLCAFHREKANSLQKVYATKRRQEARVARRLQFEAKKAKDVPVAPPVLPVPAKRDDWWTTLLDGECLEWTLDEDSTNLVVLSDDDVAFLSEAF
;
A
#
# COMPACT_ATOMS: atom_id res chain seq x y z
N MET A 1 -12.50 33.17 -8.37
CA MET A 1 -11.64 32.91 -9.54
C MET A 1 -12.16 31.68 -10.28
N THR A 2 -13.23 31.82 -11.07
CA THR A 2 -13.84 30.71 -11.81
C THR A 2 -13.07 30.50 -13.11
N ASN A 3 -12.34 29.38 -13.18
CA ASN A 3 -11.51 28.96 -14.30
C ASN A 3 -12.41 28.43 -15.44
N SER A 4 -13.24 29.31 -15.99
CA SER A 4 -14.31 28.98 -16.93
C SER A 4 -13.83 29.07 -18.38
N ALA A 5 -14.00 27.96 -19.10
CA ALA A 5 -14.20 27.89 -20.55
C ALA A 5 -13.00 27.97 -21.52
N HIS A 6 -11.75 27.74 -21.11
CA HIS A 6 -10.72 27.42 -22.13
C HIS A 6 -10.81 25.92 -22.50
N PRO A 7 -11.12 25.53 -23.75
CA PRO A 7 -11.30 24.11 -24.14
C PRO A 7 -10.00 23.29 -24.07
N GLY A 8 -8.84 23.97 -24.19
CA GLY A 8 -7.53 23.35 -24.16
C GLY A 8 -7.05 22.91 -22.76
N CYS A 9 -6.19 21.89 -22.76
CA CYS A 9 -5.51 21.32 -21.59
C CYS A 9 -4.62 22.35 -20.87
N GLN A 10 -4.74 22.45 -19.55
CA GLN A 10 -3.93 23.34 -18.70
C GLN A 10 -2.62 22.68 -18.23
N TYR A 11 -1.86 22.07 -19.13
CA TYR A 11 -0.57 21.49 -18.75
C TYR A 11 0.47 22.61 -18.62
N VAL A 12 1.06 22.75 -17.43
CA VAL A 12 1.90 23.92 -17.07
C VAL A 12 3.29 23.84 -17.72
N TYR A 13 3.82 22.63 -17.89
CA TYR A 13 5.21 22.45 -18.34
C TYR A 13 5.37 22.59 -19.86
N LYS A 14 4.38 22.14 -20.64
CA LYS A 14 4.35 22.28 -22.10
C LYS A 14 2.97 22.68 -22.56
N MET A 15 2.91 23.55 -23.57
CA MET A 15 1.66 23.89 -24.23
C MET A 15 1.01 22.64 -24.83
N CYS A 16 -0.29 22.47 -24.60
CA CYS A 16 -1.03 21.30 -25.02
C CYS A 16 -2.35 21.72 -25.67
N HIS A 17 -2.54 21.32 -26.93
CA HIS A 17 -3.72 21.67 -27.72
C HIS A 17 -4.87 20.67 -27.58
N HIS A 18 -4.68 19.57 -26.86
CA HIS A 18 -5.71 18.56 -26.67
C HIS A 18 -6.85 19.11 -25.80
N ALA A 19 -8.08 18.68 -26.10
CA ALA A 19 -9.25 19.01 -25.31
C ALA A 19 -9.14 18.44 -23.88
N ARG A 20 -9.76 19.13 -22.93
CA ARG A 20 -9.89 18.65 -21.55
C ARG A 20 -10.73 17.37 -21.49
N ALA A 21 -10.33 16.43 -20.65
CA ALA A 21 -11.13 15.22 -20.43
C ALA A 21 -12.42 15.56 -19.69
N VAL A 22 -13.50 14.83 -19.96
CA VAL A 22 -14.81 14.98 -19.30
C VAL A 22 -14.92 13.95 -18.17
N LYS A 23 -15.35 14.38 -16.98
CA LYS A 23 -15.70 13.48 -15.87
C LYS A 23 -17.04 12.80 -16.14
N LYS A 24 -17.33 11.71 -15.41
CA LYS A 24 -18.65 11.05 -15.44
C LYS A 24 -19.80 12.03 -15.12
N ASP A 25 -19.54 13.00 -14.25
CA ASP A 25 -20.50 14.04 -13.85
C ASP A 25 -20.68 15.16 -14.91
N GLY A 26 -20.07 15.04 -16.09
CA GLY A 26 -20.10 16.06 -17.15
C GLY A 26 -19.15 17.25 -16.94
N SER A 27 -18.52 17.38 -15.77
CA SER A 27 -17.54 18.46 -15.52
C SER A 27 -16.19 18.20 -16.20
N LEU A 28 -15.54 19.25 -16.72
CA LEU A 28 -14.23 19.14 -17.36
C LEU A 28 -13.11 18.99 -16.32
N HIS A 29 -12.20 18.05 -16.57
CA HIS A 29 -10.90 18.01 -15.92
C HIS A 29 -10.04 19.23 -16.31
N ARG A 30 -8.99 19.50 -15.52
CA ARG A 30 -8.00 20.55 -15.86
C ARG A 30 -7.09 20.14 -17.02
N LEU A 31 -6.83 18.83 -17.16
CA LEU A 31 -5.91 18.25 -18.13
C LEU A 31 -6.67 17.42 -19.18
N CYS A 32 -6.03 17.18 -20.32
CA CYS A 32 -6.49 16.20 -21.30
C CYS A 32 -6.32 14.76 -20.79
N ALA A 33 -6.91 13.79 -21.48
CA ALA A 33 -6.84 12.37 -21.13
C ALA A 33 -5.38 11.88 -21.01
N PHE A 34 -4.54 12.21 -21.98
CA PHE A 34 -3.13 11.85 -22.01
C PHE A 34 -2.35 12.36 -20.78
N HIS A 35 -2.48 13.65 -20.47
CA HIS A 35 -1.77 14.22 -19.32
C HIS A 35 -2.31 13.73 -17.98
N ARG A 36 -3.59 13.39 -17.90
CA ARG A 36 -4.18 12.74 -16.72
C ARG A 36 -3.58 11.35 -16.50
N GLU A 37 -3.49 10.54 -17.56
CA GLU A 37 -2.91 9.21 -17.46
C GLU A 37 -1.42 9.24 -17.10
N LYS A 38 -0.65 10.14 -17.72
CA LYS A 38 0.75 10.37 -17.37
C LYS A 38 0.93 10.82 -15.91
N ALA A 39 0.05 11.70 -15.42
CA ALA A 39 0.08 12.11 -14.02
C ALA A 39 -0.20 10.91 -13.08
N ASN A 40 -1.19 10.08 -13.42
CA ASN A 40 -1.52 8.88 -12.65
C ASN A 40 -0.37 7.87 -12.64
N SER A 41 0.33 7.67 -13.77
CA SER A 41 1.48 6.75 -13.81
C SER A 41 2.64 7.27 -12.95
N LEU A 42 2.95 8.56 -13.01
CA LEU A 42 3.97 9.17 -12.15
C LEU A 42 3.59 9.09 -10.67
N GLN A 43 2.32 9.29 -10.33
CA GLN A 43 1.81 9.13 -8.98
C GLN A 43 1.97 7.69 -8.48
N LYS A 44 1.66 6.68 -9.31
CA LYS A 44 1.87 5.27 -8.96
C LYS A 44 3.34 4.98 -8.67
N VAL A 45 4.26 5.42 -9.54
CA VAL A 45 5.70 5.24 -9.35
C VAL A 45 6.16 5.90 -8.04
N TYR A 46 5.74 7.13 -7.78
CA TYR A 46 6.07 7.85 -6.54
C TYR A 46 5.54 7.13 -5.30
N ALA A 47 4.27 6.67 -5.34
CA ALA A 47 3.67 5.94 -4.24
C ALA A 47 4.40 4.62 -3.96
N THR A 48 4.78 3.86 -5.01
CA THR A 48 5.56 2.63 -4.87
C THR A 48 6.92 2.91 -4.23
N LYS A 49 7.67 3.90 -4.75
CA LYS A 49 8.96 4.28 -4.18
C LYS A 49 8.85 4.67 -2.71
N ARG A 50 7.86 5.52 -2.37
CA ARG A 50 7.63 5.96 -0.99
C ARG A 50 7.27 4.80 -0.05
N ARG A 51 6.51 3.80 -0.53
CA ARG A 51 6.19 2.58 0.24
C ARG A 51 7.45 1.72 0.47
N GLN A 52 8.31 1.58 -0.53
CA GLN A 52 9.58 0.85 -0.40
C GLN A 52 10.50 1.52 0.63
N GLU A 53 10.70 2.83 0.53
CA GLU A 53 11.51 3.59 1.49
C GLU A 53 10.96 3.45 2.93
N ALA A 54 9.64 3.51 3.10
CA ALA A 54 9.01 3.32 4.41
C ALA A 54 9.23 1.89 4.97
N ARG A 55 9.23 0.87 4.11
CA ARG A 55 9.53 -0.52 4.53
C ARG A 55 10.97 -0.67 4.99
N VAL A 56 11.94 -0.14 4.24
CA VAL A 56 13.36 -0.14 4.63
C VAL A 56 13.55 0.61 5.96
N ALA A 57 12.95 1.79 6.11
CA ALA A 57 13.03 2.54 7.36
C ALA A 57 12.44 1.76 8.55
N ARG A 58 11.30 1.09 8.38
CA ARG A 58 10.70 0.23 9.42
C ARG A 58 11.61 -0.96 9.77
N ARG A 59 12.27 -1.57 8.79
CA ARG A 59 13.22 -2.67 9.01
C ARG A 59 14.40 -2.21 9.86
N LEU A 60 15.04 -1.10 9.48
CA LEU A 60 16.15 -0.52 10.24
C LEU A 60 15.75 -0.15 11.67
N GLN A 61 14.54 0.38 11.86
CA GLN A 61 14.02 0.67 13.20
C GLN A 61 13.84 -0.60 14.04
N PHE A 62 13.37 -1.70 13.45
CA PHE A 62 13.20 -2.97 14.15
C PHE A 62 14.54 -3.61 14.50
N GLU A 63 15.49 -3.64 13.57
CA GLU A 63 16.86 -4.13 13.80
C GLU A 63 17.56 -3.36 14.91
N ALA A 64 17.42 -2.04 14.93
CA ALA A 64 17.96 -1.19 15.99
C ALA A 64 17.33 -1.46 17.36
N LYS A 65 16.04 -1.86 17.42
CA LYS A 65 15.38 -2.30 18.67
C LYS A 65 15.91 -3.65 19.11
N LYS A 66 15.98 -4.63 18.20
CA LYS A 66 16.52 -5.98 18.48
C LYS A 66 17.95 -5.92 19.02
N ALA A 67 18.80 -5.03 18.51
CA ALA A 67 20.17 -4.86 18.99
C ALA A 67 20.26 -4.28 20.41
N LYS A 68 19.23 -3.59 20.91
CA LYS A 68 19.16 -3.09 22.29
C LYS A 68 18.65 -4.14 23.27
N ASP A 69 17.86 -5.09 22.80
CA ASP A 69 17.34 -6.21 23.58
C ASP A 69 18.29 -7.43 23.56
N VAL A 70 19.60 -7.21 23.74
CA VAL A 70 20.50 -8.32 24.10
C VAL A 70 20.13 -8.76 25.52
N PRO A 71 19.65 -10.00 25.75
CA PRO A 71 19.29 -10.45 27.08
C PRO A 71 20.57 -10.67 27.88
N VAL A 72 20.78 -9.88 28.94
CA VAL A 72 21.39 -10.46 30.15
C VAL A 72 20.48 -11.60 30.56
N ALA A 73 21.00 -12.83 30.58
CA ALA A 73 20.25 -14.05 30.78
C ALA A 73 19.25 -13.93 31.96
N PRO A 74 17.94 -14.01 31.72
CA PRO A 74 16.96 -13.97 32.80
C PRO A 74 16.96 -15.30 33.58
N PRO A 75 16.93 -15.26 34.92
CA PRO A 75 16.79 -16.46 35.73
C PRO A 75 15.44 -17.14 35.41
N VAL A 76 15.51 -18.41 35.05
CA VAL A 76 14.37 -19.24 34.66
C VAL A 76 13.35 -19.28 35.80
N LEU A 77 12.16 -18.71 35.57
CA LEU A 77 10.99 -18.93 36.42
C LEU A 77 9.96 -19.80 35.67
N PRO A 78 9.18 -20.65 36.37
CA PRO A 78 8.29 -21.62 35.73
C PRO A 78 7.05 -20.95 35.15
N VAL A 79 6.72 -21.26 33.90
CA VAL A 79 5.51 -20.79 33.19
C VAL A 79 4.32 -21.68 33.59
N PRO A 80 3.21 -21.14 34.12
CA PRO A 80 1.97 -21.89 34.26
C PRO A 80 1.23 -21.97 32.92
N ALA A 81 0.80 -23.19 32.58
CA ALA A 81 0.06 -23.50 31.37
C ALA A 81 -1.42 -23.10 31.49
N LYS A 82 -1.88 -22.28 30.54
CA LYS A 82 -3.16 -22.36 29.80
C LYS A 82 -3.58 -20.95 29.35
N ARG A 83 -3.71 -20.75 28.03
CA ARG A 83 -4.34 -19.56 27.43
C ARG A 83 -5.28 -20.05 26.34
N ASP A 84 -6.53 -19.64 26.43
CA ASP A 84 -7.66 -20.16 25.66
C ASP A 84 -7.58 -19.83 24.16
N ASP A 85 -7.93 -20.84 23.35
CA ASP A 85 -7.96 -20.89 21.89
C ASP A 85 -9.18 -20.16 21.32
N TRP A 86 -9.00 -18.94 20.83
CA TRP A 86 -10.06 -18.15 20.19
C TRP A 86 -10.33 -18.55 18.72
N TRP A 87 -9.51 -19.43 18.16
CA TRP A 87 -9.61 -19.88 16.76
C TRP A 87 -10.49 -21.13 16.57
N THR A 88 -10.81 -21.87 17.63
CA THR A 88 -11.65 -23.08 17.57
C THR A 88 -13.14 -22.78 17.40
N THR A 89 -13.62 -21.58 17.76
CA THR A 89 -15.01 -21.18 17.57
C THR A 89 -15.34 -20.74 16.13
N LEU A 90 -14.35 -20.64 15.25
CA LEU A 90 -14.55 -20.18 13.86
C LEU A 90 -14.83 -21.30 12.85
N LEU A 91 -14.72 -22.57 13.28
CA LEU A 91 -14.84 -23.71 12.38
C LEU A 91 -16.27 -24.25 12.22
N ASP A 92 -17.21 -23.78 13.06
CA ASP A 92 -18.63 -24.10 12.94
C ASP A 92 -19.39 -23.00 12.16
N GLY A 93 -19.28 -23.10 10.83
CA GLY A 93 -20.42 -22.83 9.95
C GLY A 93 -20.81 -21.38 9.68
N GLU A 94 -20.01 -20.66 8.87
CA GLU A 94 -20.51 -19.87 7.74
C GLU A 94 -19.31 -19.48 6.86
N CYS A 95 -19.15 -20.22 5.76
CA CYS A 95 -18.12 -20.01 4.75
C CYS A 95 -18.42 -18.69 4.02
N LEU A 96 -17.88 -17.58 4.51
CA LEU A 96 -17.92 -16.31 3.81
C LEU A 96 -17.03 -16.45 2.57
N GLU A 97 -17.68 -16.73 1.44
CA GLU A 97 -17.08 -16.78 0.11
C GLU A 97 -16.32 -15.46 -0.16
N TRP A 98 -15.00 -15.47 0.01
CA TRP A 98 -14.14 -14.42 -0.49
C TRP A 98 -14.00 -14.63 -2.00
N THR A 99 -14.87 -13.99 -2.78
CA THR A 99 -14.65 -13.85 -4.22
C THR A 99 -13.36 -13.05 -4.42
N LEU A 100 -12.30 -13.73 -4.86
CA LEU A 100 -11.09 -13.09 -5.36
C LEU A 100 -11.47 -12.26 -6.60
N ASP A 101 -11.50 -10.93 -6.47
CA ASP A 101 -11.49 -10.04 -7.63
C ASP A 101 -10.13 -10.16 -8.34
N GLU A 102 -10.11 -10.76 -9.55
CA GLU A 102 -8.92 -11.05 -10.36
C GLU A 102 -8.16 -9.83 -10.90
N ASP A 103 -8.55 -8.60 -10.54
CA ASP A 103 -7.97 -7.36 -11.10
C ASP A 103 -6.85 -6.72 -10.27
N SER A 104 -6.38 -7.35 -9.19
CA SER A 104 -5.40 -6.75 -8.28
C SER A 104 -4.11 -7.56 -8.09
N THR A 105 -3.56 -8.13 -9.16
CA THR A 105 -2.16 -8.61 -9.17
C THR A 105 -1.19 -7.47 -9.49
N ASN A 106 -1.08 -6.50 -8.58
CA ASN A 106 0.21 -5.83 -8.44
C ASN A 106 1.12 -6.84 -7.73
N LEU A 107 1.69 -7.77 -8.50
CA LEU A 107 2.58 -8.82 -8.01
C LEU A 107 3.85 -8.13 -7.48
N VAL A 108 3.78 -7.68 -6.23
CA VAL A 108 4.96 -7.31 -5.46
C VAL A 108 5.65 -8.63 -5.19
N VAL A 109 6.67 -8.94 -6.00
CA VAL A 109 7.59 -10.04 -5.72
C VAL A 109 8.27 -9.69 -4.39
N LEU A 110 7.72 -10.22 -3.31
CA LEU A 110 8.36 -10.21 -2.01
C LEU A 110 9.58 -11.11 -2.11
N SER A 111 10.73 -10.65 -1.61
CA SER A 111 11.88 -11.54 -1.45
C SER A 111 11.50 -12.69 -0.51
N ASP A 112 12.14 -13.84 -0.63
CA ASP A 112 11.98 -14.93 0.35
C ASP A 112 12.26 -14.42 1.79
N ASP A 113 13.14 -13.42 1.94
CA ASP A 113 13.40 -12.71 3.19
C ASP A 113 12.19 -11.90 3.71
N ASP A 114 11.41 -11.29 2.80
CA ASP A 114 10.22 -10.51 3.16
C ASP A 114 9.09 -11.45 3.62
N VAL A 115 8.99 -12.64 3.02
CA VAL A 115 8.01 -13.68 3.39
C VAL A 115 8.35 -14.24 4.77
N ALA A 116 9.64 -14.55 5.01
CA ALA A 116 10.12 -14.97 6.33
C ALA A 116 9.84 -13.92 7.41
N PHE A 117 10.10 -12.65 7.13
CA PHE A 117 9.82 -11.54 8.07
C PHE A 117 8.34 -11.41 8.43
N LEU A 118 7.43 -11.61 7.46
CA LEU A 118 5.99 -11.58 7.74
C LEU A 118 5.52 -12.77 8.59
N SER A 119 6.17 -13.93 8.43
CA SER A 119 5.84 -15.14 9.18
C SER A 119 6.30 -15.12 10.65
N GLU A 120 7.29 -14.29 10.99
CA GLU A 120 7.76 -14.12 12.38
C GLU A 120 6.98 -13.03 13.14
N ALA A 121 6.17 -12.22 12.45
CA ALA A 121 5.49 -11.05 13.00
C ALA A 121 4.05 -11.32 13.48
N PHE A 122 3.48 -12.52 13.24
CA PHE A 122 2.14 -12.95 13.65
C PHE A 122 2.18 -14.36 14.25
#